data_AF-A0A934DQH6-F1
#
_entry.id   AF-A0A934DQH6-F1
#
_cell.length_a   1.000
_cell.length_b   1.000
_cell.length_c   1.000
_cell.angle_alpha   90.00
_cell.angle_beta   90.00
_cell.angle_gamma   90.00
#
_symmetry.space_group_name_H-M   'P 1'
#
loop_
_entity.id
_entity.type
_entity.pdbx_description
1 polymer ?
#
loop_
_entity_poly.entity_id
_entity_poly.type
_entity_poly.pdbx_seq_one_letter_code
_entity_poly.pdbx_strand_id
1 'polypeptide(L)'
;MNATRPESPDESSDPAVPGGTEGGELSGQHAIVRFFVTDGDVTIGPVDDDLLARGIAAGKVPLDAQVWRTGWDIWRSVREYATENDLLPTNDKAIAAAKVARVSDLQPLMLPPTAVEAQTLGQAEDLTTAASVFLSLCATATGAECGWVHVRSHAAADAMMTIEGIGPRAQFGVGRTIDPGDQALRVAREGRTVLGEPIPGVVGSAVTARIIATGIAPVSVLMTPVLCGGQLLVMLELGVAHRDSGFSARDAAITEQIARDFSAIARKKGWHR
;
A
#
# COMPACT_ATOMS: atom_id res chain seq x y z
N MET A 1 -3.43 59.63 -74.06
CA MET A 1 -2.79 58.68 -75.00
C MET A 1 -3.02 57.28 -74.46
N ASN A 2 -3.40 56.39 -75.37
CA ASN A 2 -3.91 55.02 -75.24
C ASN A 2 -3.25 54.03 -74.26
N ALA A 3 -4.12 53.09 -73.84
CA ALA A 3 -3.90 51.64 -73.60
C ALA A 3 -3.07 51.26 -72.35
N THR A 4 -3.40 50.22 -71.57
CA THR A 4 -4.05 48.95 -71.88
C THR A 4 -4.53 48.29 -70.56
N ARG A 5 -5.64 47.56 -70.61
CA ARG A 5 -6.12 46.61 -69.59
C ARG A 5 -5.53 45.22 -69.91
N PRO A 6 -5.32 44.35 -68.91
CA PRO A 6 -5.99 43.04 -68.88
C PRO A 6 -6.54 42.73 -67.47
N GLU A 7 -7.79 42.30 -67.31
CA GLU A 7 -8.29 40.91 -67.35
C GLU A 7 -7.71 39.99 -66.25
N SER A 8 -8.51 39.87 -65.16
CA SER A 8 -9.02 38.69 -64.42
C SER A 8 -8.22 37.37 -64.35
N PRO A 9 -8.70 36.37 -63.57
CA PRO A 9 -9.02 36.28 -62.15
C PRO A 9 -8.21 35.14 -61.48
N ASP A 10 -8.16 35.04 -60.15
CA ASP A 10 -8.02 33.70 -59.54
C ASP A 10 -8.63 33.63 -58.15
N GLU A 11 -9.71 32.86 -58.07
CA GLU A 11 -10.30 32.29 -56.87
C GLU A 11 -9.34 31.23 -56.32
N SER A 12 -8.92 31.33 -55.06
CA SER A 12 -8.57 30.11 -54.30
C SER A 12 -8.82 30.31 -52.81
N SER A 13 -10.04 29.91 -52.43
CA SER A 13 -10.32 29.01 -51.30
C SER A 13 -9.60 29.28 -49.97
N ASP A 14 -10.31 29.97 -49.10
CA ASP A 14 -10.22 29.81 -47.65
C ASP A 14 -10.41 28.34 -47.25
N PRO A 15 -9.50 27.72 -46.48
CA PRO A 15 -9.81 26.48 -45.79
C PRO A 15 -10.68 26.80 -44.57
N ALA A 16 -11.91 26.28 -44.62
CA ALA A 16 -12.85 26.23 -43.52
C ALA A 16 -12.18 25.73 -42.23
N VAL A 17 -12.31 26.52 -41.16
CA VAL A 17 -12.05 26.10 -39.78
C VAL A 17 -13.15 25.10 -39.39
N PRO A 18 -12.84 23.83 -39.11
CA PRO A 18 -13.80 22.95 -38.50
C PRO A 18 -13.81 23.24 -36.99
N GLY A 19 -14.92 23.82 -36.53
CA GLY A 19 -15.34 23.65 -35.15
C GLY A 19 -15.60 22.17 -34.90
N GLY A 20 -14.72 21.55 -34.11
CA GLY A 20 -14.82 20.18 -33.64
C GLY A 20 -14.73 20.19 -32.12
N THR A 21 -15.89 20.00 -31.51
CA THR A 21 -16.15 19.78 -30.09
C THR A 21 -15.45 18.52 -29.56
N GLU A 22 -15.14 18.57 -28.26
CA GLU A 22 -15.21 17.45 -27.32
C GLU A 22 -14.20 16.30 -27.43
N GLY A 23 -13.34 16.22 -26.40
CA GLY A 23 -13.35 15.07 -25.48
C GLY A 23 -12.77 13.75 -25.97
N GLY A 24 -11.56 13.42 -25.49
CA GLY A 24 -10.99 12.07 -25.54
C GLY A 24 -9.49 12.13 -25.80
N GLU A 25 -8.59 11.47 -25.07
CA GLU A 25 -8.70 10.53 -23.96
C GLU A 25 -7.49 10.83 -23.07
N LEU A 26 -7.74 11.33 -21.85
CA LEU A 26 -6.74 11.16 -20.80
C LEU A 26 -6.70 9.66 -20.54
N SER A 27 -5.61 9.02 -20.94
CA SER A 27 -5.21 7.67 -20.55
C SER A 27 -5.56 7.44 -19.08
N GLY A 28 -6.72 6.83 -18.87
CA GLY A 28 -7.24 6.55 -17.55
C GLY A 28 -6.36 5.49 -16.94
N GLN A 29 -5.53 5.86 -15.97
CA GLN A 29 -5.01 4.89 -15.01
C GLN A 29 -6.21 4.17 -14.41
N HIS A 30 -6.49 2.96 -14.90
CA HIS A 30 -7.48 2.08 -14.30
C HIS A 30 -7.04 1.89 -12.85
N ALA A 31 -7.74 2.53 -11.92
CA ALA A 31 -7.48 2.35 -10.49
C ALA A 31 -7.50 0.84 -10.21
N ILE A 32 -6.39 0.30 -9.71
CA ILE A 32 -6.26 -1.14 -9.46
C ILE A 32 -7.34 -1.52 -8.45
N VAL A 33 -8.27 -2.34 -8.90
CA VAL A 33 -9.38 -2.83 -8.09
C VAL A 33 -8.84 -3.89 -7.12
N ARG A 34 -8.95 -3.63 -5.82
CA ARG A 34 -8.59 -4.58 -4.75
C ARG A 34 -9.83 -4.95 -3.95
N PHE A 35 -9.84 -6.17 -3.43
CA PHE A 35 -10.94 -6.72 -2.65
C PHE A 35 -10.49 -7.17 -1.27
N PHE A 36 -11.38 -7.06 -0.30
CA PHE A 36 -11.25 -7.57 1.05
C PHE A 36 -12.49 -8.40 1.37
N VAL A 37 -12.33 -9.46 2.14
CA VAL A 37 -13.42 -10.38 2.50
C VAL A 37 -13.42 -10.62 4.01
N THR A 38 -14.58 -10.62 4.64
CA THR A 38 -14.73 -10.90 6.08
C THR A 38 -15.95 -11.76 6.40
N ASP A 39 -15.86 -12.63 7.40
CA ASP A 39 -17.00 -13.35 8.00
C ASP A 39 -17.54 -12.67 9.27
N GLY A 40 -17.04 -11.47 9.61
CA GLY A 40 -17.36 -10.75 10.84
C GLY A 40 -16.39 -11.02 11.99
N ASP A 41 -15.66 -12.14 11.96
CA ASP A 41 -14.63 -12.48 12.94
C ASP A 41 -13.21 -12.20 12.40
N VAL A 42 -12.96 -12.55 11.13
CA VAL A 42 -11.67 -12.40 10.45
C VAL A 42 -11.85 -11.63 9.14
N THR A 43 -10.88 -10.78 8.79
CA THR A 43 -10.83 -10.08 7.49
C THR A 43 -9.56 -10.47 6.72
N ILE A 44 -9.70 -10.76 5.43
CA ILE A 44 -8.62 -11.18 4.53
C ILE A 44 -8.59 -10.27 3.31
N GLY A 45 -7.40 -9.80 2.95
CA GLY A 45 -7.14 -8.94 1.79
C GLY A 45 -5.88 -8.08 1.97
N PRO A 46 -5.53 -7.22 1.00
CA PRO A 46 -6.16 -7.11 -0.31
C PRO A 46 -5.90 -8.34 -1.19
N VAL A 47 -6.89 -8.74 -1.97
CA VAL A 47 -6.77 -9.71 -3.08
C VAL A 47 -7.20 -9.04 -4.39
N ASP A 48 -6.71 -9.57 -5.53
CA ASP A 48 -7.20 -9.17 -6.84
C ASP A 48 -8.55 -9.85 -7.18
N ASP A 49 -9.22 -9.35 -8.23
CA ASP A 49 -10.53 -9.83 -8.67
C ASP A 49 -10.49 -11.32 -9.05
N ASP A 50 -9.47 -11.73 -9.81
CA ASP A 50 -9.29 -13.10 -10.27
C ASP A 50 -9.16 -14.08 -9.10
N LEU A 51 -8.41 -13.72 -8.06
CA LEU A 51 -8.22 -14.54 -6.88
C LEU A 51 -9.51 -14.66 -6.06
N LEU A 52 -10.24 -13.56 -5.89
CA LEU A 52 -11.55 -13.57 -5.25
C LEU A 52 -12.53 -14.46 -6.04
N ALA A 53 -12.63 -14.26 -7.35
CA ALA A 53 -13.50 -15.01 -8.24
C ALA A 53 -13.23 -16.52 -8.19
N ARG A 54 -11.95 -16.93 -8.29
CA ARG A 54 -11.56 -18.33 -8.12
C ARG A 54 -11.90 -18.87 -6.73
N GLY A 55 -11.72 -18.06 -5.68
CA GLY A 55 -12.03 -18.43 -4.31
C GLY A 55 -13.52 -18.70 -4.09
N ILE A 56 -14.38 -17.85 -4.65
CA ILE A 56 -15.84 -18.01 -4.63
C ILE A 56 -16.23 -19.25 -5.43
N ALA A 57 -15.79 -19.38 -6.70
CA ALA A 57 -16.16 -20.50 -7.56
C ALA A 57 -15.72 -21.87 -6.99
N ALA A 58 -14.59 -21.92 -6.29
CA ALA A 58 -14.09 -23.12 -5.61
C ALA A 58 -14.78 -23.41 -4.26
N GLY A 59 -15.69 -22.54 -3.79
CA GLY A 59 -16.36 -22.66 -2.49
C GLY A 59 -15.45 -22.43 -1.29
N LYS A 60 -14.33 -21.73 -1.48
CA LYS A 60 -13.38 -21.37 -0.40
C LYS A 60 -13.79 -20.07 0.30
N VAL A 61 -14.47 -19.17 -0.42
CA VAL A 61 -15.05 -17.96 0.16
C VAL A 61 -16.51 -18.26 0.52
N PRO A 62 -16.91 -18.11 1.79
CA PRO A 62 -18.29 -18.34 2.19
C PRO A 62 -19.23 -17.34 1.52
N LEU A 63 -20.41 -17.79 1.06
CA LEU A 63 -21.37 -16.91 0.37
C LEU A 63 -22.09 -15.95 1.33
N ASP A 64 -22.09 -16.26 2.63
CA ASP A 64 -22.61 -15.41 3.70
C ASP A 64 -21.58 -14.42 4.25
N ALA A 65 -20.32 -14.50 3.80
CA ALA A 65 -19.31 -13.49 4.08
C ALA A 65 -19.65 -12.14 3.41
N GLN A 66 -18.91 -11.11 3.81
CA GLN A 66 -18.97 -9.78 3.22
C GLN A 66 -17.71 -9.50 2.40
N VAL A 67 -17.87 -8.81 1.29
CA VAL A 67 -16.79 -8.34 0.42
C VAL A 67 -16.84 -6.82 0.32
N TRP A 68 -15.66 -6.20 0.36
CA TRP A 68 -15.48 -4.79 0.09
C TRP A 68 -14.46 -4.62 -1.04
N ARG A 69 -14.71 -3.63 -1.89
CA ARG A 69 -13.87 -3.29 -3.03
C ARG A 69 -13.38 -1.86 -2.87
N THR A 70 -12.14 -1.59 -3.29
CA THR A 70 -11.62 -0.22 -3.37
C THR A 70 -12.58 0.69 -4.15
N GLY A 71 -13.04 1.76 -3.51
CA GLY A 71 -14.00 2.71 -4.07
C GLY A 71 -15.47 2.45 -3.70
N TRP A 72 -15.76 1.45 -2.87
CA TRP A 72 -17.09 1.26 -2.28
C TRP A 72 -17.21 1.92 -0.92
N ASP A 73 -18.41 2.42 -0.60
CA ASP A 73 -18.71 3.03 0.70
C ASP A 73 -19.21 2.01 1.73
N ILE A 74 -19.62 0.82 1.29
CA ILE A 74 -20.19 -0.22 2.14
C ILE A 74 -19.65 -1.60 1.80
N TRP A 75 -19.59 -2.47 2.82
CA TRP A 75 -19.41 -3.91 2.64
C TRP A 75 -20.67 -4.49 1.99
N ARG A 76 -20.48 -5.38 1.02
CA ARG A 76 -21.56 -6.05 0.29
C ARG A 76 -21.55 -7.53 0.60
N SER A 77 -22.68 -8.22 0.41
CA SER A 77 -22.70 -9.68 0.54
C SER A 77 -21.87 -10.32 -0.57
N VAL A 78 -21.06 -11.33 -0.23
CA VAL A 78 -20.35 -12.14 -1.24
C VAL A 78 -21.35 -12.82 -2.18
N ARG A 79 -22.50 -13.28 -1.68
CA ARG A 79 -23.57 -13.86 -2.51
C ARG A 79 -24.08 -12.87 -3.57
N GLU A 80 -24.36 -11.64 -3.17
CA GLU A 80 -24.82 -10.60 -4.10
C GLU A 80 -23.75 -10.31 -5.15
N TYR A 81 -22.51 -10.08 -4.70
CA TYR A 81 -21.37 -9.88 -5.61
C TYR A 81 -21.19 -11.03 -6.59
N ALA A 82 -21.23 -12.27 -6.11
CA ALA A 82 -21.05 -13.45 -6.94
C ALA A 82 -22.18 -13.63 -7.95
N THR A 83 -23.42 -13.27 -7.58
CA THR A 83 -24.57 -13.33 -8.50
C THR A 83 -24.42 -12.28 -9.62
N GLU A 84 -24.02 -11.05 -9.28
CA GLU A 84 -23.84 -9.97 -10.27
C GLU A 84 -22.74 -10.25 -11.28
N ASN A 85 -21.73 -11.02 -10.89
CA ASN A 85 -20.54 -11.30 -11.71
C ASN A 85 -20.52 -12.74 -12.27
N ASP A 86 -21.63 -13.49 -12.14
CA ASP A 86 -21.73 -14.89 -12.59
C ASP A 86 -20.64 -15.82 -12.00
N LEU A 87 -20.31 -15.61 -10.73
CA LEU A 87 -19.27 -16.34 -9.99
C LEU A 87 -19.85 -17.39 -9.04
N LEU A 88 -21.17 -17.61 -9.06
CA LEU A 88 -21.79 -18.58 -8.17
C LEU A 88 -21.22 -19.99 -8.43
N PRO A 89 -20.89 -20.76 -7.37
CA PRO A 89 -20.42 -22.13 -7.55
C PRO A 89 -21.48 -22.96 -8.24
N THR A 90 -21.15 -23.60 -9.36
CA THR A 90 -22.09 -24.39 -10.17
C THR A 90 -22.08 -25.87 -9.84
N ASN A 91 -21.06 -26.37 -9.14
CA ASN A 91 -20.94 -27.76 -8.76
C ASN A 91 -21.43 -27.97 -7.31
N ASP A 92 -22.28 -28.98 -7.09
CA ASP A 92 -22.80 -29.39 -5.78
C ASP A 92 -21.73 -29.52 -4.69
N LYS A 93 -20.53 -29.99 -5.05
CA LYS A 93 -19.39 -30.07 -4.11
C LYS A 93 -18.91 -28.69 -3.65
N ALA A 94 -18.85 -27.72 -4.55
CA ALA A 94 -18.45 -26.36 -4.24
C ALA A 94 -19.56 -25.60 -3.48
N ILE A 95 -20.83 -25.88 -3.79
CA ILE A 95 -21.98 -25.37 -3.03
C ILE A 95 -21.97 -25.91 -1.59
N ALA A 96 -21.70 -27.20 -1.41
CA ALA A 96 -21.57 -27.80 -0.09
C ALA A 96 -20.35 -27.26 0.67
N ALA A 97 -19.22 -27.07 0.00
CA ALA A 97 -18.03 -26.47 0.59
C ALA A 97 -18.26 -25.02 1.04
N ALA A 98 -18.88 -24.20 0.20
CA ALA A 98 -19.17 -22.80 0.53
C ALA A 98 -20.14 -22.62 1.71
N LYS A 99 -20.98 -23.62 1.99
CA LYS A 99 -21.89 -23.64 3.16
C LYS A 99 -21.18 -24.00 4.47
N VAL A 100 -20.01 -24.63 4.38
CA VAL A 100 -19.26 -25.14 5.54
C VAL A 100 -18.00 -24.31 5.79
N ALA A 101 -17.43 -23.73 4.74
CA ALA A 101 -16.29 -22.85 4.82
C ALA A 101 -16.62 -21.64 5.70
N ARG A 102 -15.67 -21.27 6.56
CA ARG A 102 -15.60 -19.97 7.23
C ARG A 102 -14.47 -19.15 6.61
N VAL A 103 -14.49 -17.82 6.72
CA VAL A 103 -13.31 -17.02 6.33
C VAL A 103 -12.15 -17.37 7.27
N SER A 104 -12.43 -17.77 8.52
CA SER A 104 -11.44 -18.40 9.41
C SER A 104 -10.79 -19.69 8.88
N ASP A 105 -11.43 -20.39 7.95
CA ASP A 105 -10.91 -21.62 7.32
C ASP A 105 -10.08 -21.33 6.07
N LEU A 106 -10.15 -20.10 5.54
CA LEU A 106 -9.17 -19.63 4.57
C LEU A 106 -7.82 -19.66 5.28
N GLN A 107 -6.90 -20.47 4.74
CA GLN A 107 -5.62 -20.70 5.41
C GLN A 107 -5.03 -19.36 5.86
N PRO A 108 -4.76 -19.20 7.17
CA PRO A 108 -4.02 -18.06 7.66
C PRO A 108 -2.82 -17.88 6.76
N LEU A 109 -2.55 -16.65 6.33
CA LEU A 109 -1.35 -16.37 5.57
C LEU A 109 -0.18 -16.97 6.38
N MET A 110 0.40 -18.06 5.87
CA MET A 110 1.50 -18.73 6.52
C MET A 110 2.70 -17.80 6.39
N LEU A 111 2.88 -16.96 7.40
CA LEU A 111 4.01 -16.07 7.47
C LEU A 111 5.27 -16.92 7.63
N PRO A 112 6.36 -16.56 6.93
CA PRO A 112 7.64 -17.17 7.23
C PRO A 112 7.95 -16.95 8.72
N PRO A 113 8.53 -17.94 9.41
CA PRO A 113 8.93 -17.77 10.79
C PRO A 113 9.97 -16.64 10.89
N THR A 114 9.73 -15.67 11.76
CA THR A 114 10.60 -14.48 11.96
C THR A 114 11.64 -14.67 13.07
N ALA A 115 11.95 -15.91 13.44
CA ALA A 115 12.80 -16.19 14.59
C ALA A 115 14.24 -15.68 14.41
N VAL A 116 14.76 -15.72 13.18
CA VAL A 116 16.10 -15.24 12.83
C VAL A 116 16.14 -13.71 12.88
N GLU A 117 15.10 -13.06 12.36
CA GLU A 117 14.89 -11.61 12.38
C GLU A 117 14.80 -11.11 13.82
N ALA A 118 13.99 -11.77 14.66
CA ALA A 118 13.86 -11.46 16.08
C ALA A 118 15.18 -11.64 16.83
N GLN A 119 15.94 -12.70 16.54
CA GLN A 119 17.27 -12.90 17.12
C GLN A 119 18.23 -11.76 16.72
N THR A 120 18.23 -11.38 15.44
CA THR A 120 19.08 -10.30 14.91
C THR A 120 18.73 -8.96 15.56
N LEU A 121 17.43 -8.62 15.68
CA LEU A 121 16.97 -7.44 16.41
C LEU A 121 17.37 -7.47 17.89
N GLY A 122 17.34 -8.66 18.52
CA GLY A 122 17.69 -8.83 19.93
C GLY A 122 19.15 -8.53 20.26
N GLN A 123 20.03 -8.58 19.26
CA GLN A 123 21.46 -8.27 19.37
C GLN A 123 21.74 -6.76 19.39
N ALA A 124 20.80 -5.93 18.95
CA ALA A 124 20.98 -4.48 19.01
C ALA A 124 21.13 -3.98 20.47
N GLU A 125 22.03 -3.01 20.64
CA GLU A 125 22.36 -2.41 21.94
C GLU A 125 21.33 -1.32 22.32
N ASP A 126 20.90 -0.53 21.33
CA ASP A 126 19.97 0.57 21.49
C ASP A 126 18.85 0.60 20.44
N LEU A 127 17.89 1.51 20.65
CA LEU A 127 16.71 1.66 19.79
C LEU A 127 17.08 2.08 18.35
N THR A 128 18.09 2.94 18.21
CA THR A 128 18.55 3.44 16.92
C THR A 128 19.12 2.31 16.07
N THR A 129 20.04 1.53 16.64
CA THR A 129 20.64 0.36 16.00
C THR A 129 19.59 -0.69 15.66
N ALA A 130 18.62 -0.93 16.56
CA ALA A 130 17.53 -1.85 16.30
C ALA A 130 16.63 -1.38 15.14
N ALA A 131 16.37 -0.08 15.04
CA ALA A 131 15.57 0.51 13.96
C ALA A 131 16.29 0.42 12.60
N SER A 132 17.61 0.63 12.57
CA SER A 132 18.45 0.38 11.40
C SER A 132 18.37 -1.08 10.92
N VAL A 133 18.52 -2.03 11.85
CA VAL A 133 18.35 -3.47 11.57
C VAL A 133 16.93 -3.76 11.06
N PHE A 134 15.91 -3.16 11.68
CA PHE A 134 14.51 -3.32 11.28
C PHE A 134 14.25 -2.88 9.83
N LEU A 135 14.81 -1.74 9.41
CA LEU A 135 14.76 -1.27 8.03
C LEU A 135 15.37 -2.30 7.06
N SER A 136 16.59 -2.78 7.37
CA SER A 136 17.30 -3.75 6.52
C SER A 136 16.56 -5.08 6.38
N LEU A 137 16.05 -5.62 7.49
CA LEU A 137 15.28 -6.86 7.50
C LEU A 137 13.99 -6.74 6.68
N CYS A 138 13.22 -5.66 6.89
CA CYS A 138 11.97 -5.46 6.17
C CYS A 138 12.19 -5.19 4.69
N ALA A 139 13.21 -4.40 4.33
CA ALA A 139 13.54 -4.15 2.93
C ALA A 139 13.94 -5.45 2.22
N THR A 140 14.77 -6.27 2.85
CA THR A 140 15.18 -7.58 2.33
C THR A 140 13.99 -8.52 2.16
N ALA A 141 13.12 -8.61 3.16
CA ALA A 141 12.00 -9.55 3.17
C ALA A 141 10.90 -9.19 2.17
N THR A 142 10.73 -7.90 1.85
CA THR A 142 9.67 -7.39 0.96
C THR A 142 10.17 -7.04 -0.44
N GLY A 143 11.49 -6.99 -0.65
CA GLY A 143 12.11 -6.50 -1.88
C GLY A 143 11.94 -5.00 -2.07
N ALA A 144 11.83 -4.22 -0.99
CA ALA A 144 11.76 -2.77 -1.08
C ALA A 144 13.06 -2.19 -1.67
N GLU A 145 12.93 -1.20 -2.54
CA GLU A 145 14.05 -0.56 -3.25
C GLU A 145 14.51 0.73 -2.57
N CYS A 146 13.64 1.34 -1.78
CA CYS A 146 13.90 2.53 -1.01
C CYS A 146 13.10 2.53 0.29
N GLY A 147 13.50 3.38 1.22
CA GLY A 147 12.79 3.52 2.48
C GLY A 147 13.49 4.44 3.47
N TRP A 148 12.78 4.78 4.53
CA TRP A 148 13.31 5.46 5.71
C TRP A 148 12.82 4.77 6.96
N VAL A 149 13.64 4.84 8.00
CA VAL A 149 13.22 4.50 9.35
C VAL A 149 13.37 5.71 10.26
N HIS A 150 12.30 5.95 11.01
CA HIS A 150 12.16 7.08 11.90
C HIS A 150 12.06 6.57 13.34
N VAL A 151 12.77 7.19 14.26
CA VAL A 151 12.79 6.83 15.67
C VAL A 151 12.29 8.00 16.51
N ARG A 152 11.54 7.71 17.57
CA ARG A 152 11.14 8.70 18.56
C ARG A 152 12.38 9.27 19.25
N SER A 153 12.53 10.58 19.22
CA SER A 153 13.65 11.28 19.83
C SER A 153 13.20 12.11 21.02
N HIS A 154 13.64 11.72 22.22
CA HIS A 154 13.41 12.51 23.44
C HIS A 154 14.09 13.88 23.39
N ALA A 155 15.25 13.97 22.74
CA ALA A 155 15.97 15.23 22.56
C ALA A 155 15.22 16.23 21.65
N ALA A 156 14.34 15.73 20.79
CA ALA A 156 13.54 16.53 19.87
C ALA A 156 12.07 16.62 20.29
N ALA A 157 11.80 16.76 21.60
CA ALA A 157 10.44 16.86 22.16
C ALA A 157 9.51 15.71 21.71
N ASP A 158 10.03 14.48 21.72
CA ASP A 158 9.34 13.26 21.29
C ASP A 158 8.91 13.27 19.80
N ALA A 159 9.55 14.08 18.96
CA ALA A 159 9.36 14.02 17.52
C ALA A 159 9.91 12.70 16.94
N MET A 160 9.33 12.28 15.80
CA MET A 160 9.89 11.20 15.01
C MET A 160 11.00 11.74 14.12
N MET A 161 12.21 11.25 14.30
CA MET A 161 13.41 11.67 13.57
C MET A 161 13.86 10.56 12.63
N THR A 162 14.13 10.89 11.36
CA THR A 162 14.72 9.96 10.40
C THR A 162 16.16 9.67 10.79
N ILE A 163 16.51 8.40 11.00
CA ILE A 163 17.87 8.00 11.40
C ILE A 163 18.66 7.33 10.26
N GLU A 164 17.97 6.68 9.34
CA GLU A 164 18.58 5.93 8.24
C GLU A 164 17.58 5.76 7.09
N GLY A 165 18.08 5.56 5.88
CA GLY A 165 17.27 5.18 4.73
C GLY A 165 18.02 4.43 3.64
N ILE A 166 17.24 3.85 2.74
CA ILE A 166 17.68 3.13 1.55
C ILE A 166 17.23 3.94 0.33
N GLY A 167 18.12 4.11 -0.65
CA GLY A 167 17.86 4.80 -1.92
C GLY A 167 18.94 5.84 -2.27
N PRO A 168 19.03 6.29 -3.54
CA PRO A 168 20.13 7.14 -4.02
C PRO A 168 20.30 8.48 -3.27
N ARG A 169 19.22 8.98 -2.66
CA ARG A 169 19.14 10.26 -1.96
C ARG A 169 18.65 10.11 -0.53
N ALA A 170 18.58 8.89 0.01
CA ALA A 170 18.02 8.65 1.33
C ALA A 170 18.78 9.38 2.46
N GLN A 171 20.09 9.55 2.31
CA GLN A 171 20.96 10.28 3.25
C GLN A 171 20.53 11.75 3.46
N PHE A 172 19.85 12.38 2.50
CA PHE A 172 19.41 13.77 2.65
C PHE A 172 18.22 13.93 3.62
N GLY A 173 17.53 12.84 3.94
CA GLY A 173 16.44 12.80 4.92
C GLY A 173 16.92 12.60 6.36
N VAL A 174 18.11 12.04 6.57
CA VAL A 174 18.64 11.70 7.90
C VAL A 174 18.78 12.96 8.78
N GLY A 175 18.37 12.84 10.04
CA GLY A 175 18.36 13.92 11.03
C GLY A 175 17.14 14.84 10.96
N ARG A 176 16.27 14.70 9.94
CA ARG A 176 15.03 15.48 9.85
C ARG A 176 13.95 14.91 10.76
N THR A 177 13.10 15.79 11.26
CA THR A 177 11.90 15.40 12.00
C THR A 177 10.69 15.38 11.09
N ILE A 178 9.73 14.51 11.39
CA ILE A 178 8.42 14.49 10.73
C ILE A 178 7.52 15.55 11.38
N ASP A 179 6.81 16.30 10.54
CA ASP A 179 5.84 17.30 11.00
C ASP A 179 4.77 16.65 11.91
N PRO A 180 4.46 17.21 13.09
CA PRO A 180 3.46 16.65 13.99
C PRO A 180 2.05 16.53 13.40
N GLY A 181 1.72 17.34 12.39
CA GLY A 181 0.48 17.32 11.62
C GLY A 181 0.48 16.35 10.43
N ASP A 182 1.58 15.62 10.20
CA ASP A 182 1.67 14.62 9.14
C ASP A 182 0.63 13.50 9.33
N GLN A 183 -0.11 13.21 8.27
CA GLN A 183 -1.21 12.24 8.32
C GLN A 183 -0.73 10.80 8.52
N ALA A 184 0.43 10.43 7.97
CA ALA A 184 0.98 9.09 8.19
C ALA A 184 1.50 8.94 9.61
N LEU A 185 2.12 9.99 10.17
CA LEU A 185 2.53 9.98 11.58
C LEU A 185 1.34 9.79 12.53
N ARG A 186 0.20 10.45 12.25
CA ARG A 186 -1.03 10.27 13.04
C ARG A 186 -1.52 8.82 12.99
N VAL A 187 -1.58 8.23 11.80
CA VAL A 187 -2.01 6.83 11.61
C VAL A 187 -1.03 5.84 12.26
N ALA A 188 0.28 6.11 12.17
CA ALA A 188 1.31 5.30 12.83
C ALA A 188 1.17 5.31 14.36
N ARG A 189 0.85 6.46 14.96
CA ARG A 189 0.60 6.59 16.42
C ARG A 189 -0.60 5.78 16.89
N GLU A 190 -1.57 5.54 16.03
CA GLU A 190 -2.73 4.66 16.29
C GLU A 190 -2.42 3.18 16.05
N GLY A 191 -1.18 2.86 15.64
CA GLY A 191 -0.72 1.49 15.41
C GLY A 191 -1.20 0.85 14.13
N ARG A 192 -1.57 1.67 13.14
CA ARG A 192 -2.10 1.19 11.86
C ARG A 192 -1.00 1.15 10.81
N THR A 193 -0.82 -0.01 10.18
CA THR A 193 -0.03 -0.19 8.96
C THR A 193 -0.75 0.46 7.78
N VAL A 194 0.00 1.04 6.85
CA VAL A 194 -0.53 1.65 5.62
C VAL A 194 0.10 0.99 4.42
N LEU A 195 -0.73 0.52 3.51
CA LEU A 195 -0.35 0.07 2.18
C LEU A 195 -0.94 1.06 1.16
N GLY A 196 -0.09 1.75 0.42
CA GLY A 196 -0.50 2.77 -0.54
C GLY A 196 -0.31 2.28 -1.98
N GLU A 197 -1.41 2.04 -2.69
CA GLU A 197 -1.40 1.60 -4.10
C GLU A 197 -2.59 2.11 -4.93
N PRO A 198 -2.42 2.19 -6.25
CA PRO A 198 -1.51 3.09 -6.97
C PRO A 198 -2.00 4.55 -6.94
N ILE A 199 -3.23 4.78 -6.44
CA ILE A 199 -3.79 6.10 -6.17
C ILE A 199 -3.81 6.22 -4.65
N PRO A 200 -2.73 6.71 -4.05
CA PRO A 200 -2.65 6.72 -2.60
C PRO A 200 -3.68 7.71 -2.04
N GLY A 201 -4.50 7.26 -1.09
CA GLY A 201 -5.28 8.16 -0.26
C GLY A 201 -4.37 9.16 0.49
N VAL A 202 -4.94 10.12 1.20
CA VAL A 202 -4.18 11.21 1.86
C VAL A 202 -2.96 10.71 2.67
N VAL A 203 -3.13 9.59 3.38
CA VAL A 203 -2.06 8.98 4.19
C VAL A 203 -0.96 8.39 3.32
N GLY A 204 -1.33 7.59 2.31
CA GLY A 204 -0.37 7.04 1.36
C GLY A 204 0.38 8.14 0.61
N SER A 205 -0.31 9.25 0.28
CA SER A 205 0.28 10.38 -0.44
C SER A 205 1.39 11.04 0.39
N ALA A 206 1.21 11.13 1.71
CA ALA A 206 2.24 11.63 2.62
C ALA A 206 3.47 10.72 2.64
N VAL A 207 3.28 9.39 2.70
CA VAL A 207 4.37 8.41 2.63
C VAL A 207 5.07 8.49 1.27
N THR A 208 4.32 8.49 0.16
CA THR A 208 4.85 8.61 -1.20
C THR A 208 5.68 9.87 -1.38
N ALA A 209 5.21 11.02 -0.91
CA ALA A 209 5.95 12.28 -1.02
C ALA A 209 7.32 12.21 -0.32
N ARG A 210 7.41 11.55 0.84
CA ARG A 210 8.68 11.28 1.50
C ARG A 210 9.54 10.30 0.72
N ILE A 211 8.98 9.17 0.30
CA ILE A 211 9.75 8.17 -0.45
C ILE A 211 10.32 8.75 -1.75
N ILE A 212 9.61 9.62 -2.47
CA ILE A 212 10.14 10.32 -3.66
C ILE A 212 11.44 11.08 -3.35
N ALA A 213 11.57 11.65 -2.15
CA ALA A 213 12.76 12.35 -1.72
C ALA A 213 13.98 11.43 -1.48
N THR A 214 13.79 10.10 -1.44
CA THR A 214 14.88 9.10 -1.49
C THR A 214 15.49 8.96 -2.89
N GLY A 215 14.90 9.60 -3.92
CA GLY A 215 15.38 9.56 -5.31
C GLY A 215 14.76 8.46 -6.16
N ILE A 216 13.80 7.71 -5.62
CA ILE A 216 13.02 6.70 -6.35
C ILE A 216 11.55 7.14 -6.36
N ALA A 217 10.90 7.07 -7.52
CA ALA A 217 9.46 7.27 -7.63
C ALA A 217 8.75 5.92 -7.46
N PRO A 218 8.17 5.62 -6.28
CA PRO A 218 7.61 4.30 -6.02
C PRO A 218 6.27 4.14 -6.74
N VAL A 219 5.98 2.92 -7.20
CA VAL A 219 4.64 2.50 -7.66
C VAL A 219 3.75 2.05 -6.49
N SER A 220 4.37 1.68 -5.37
CA SER A 220 3.69 1.25 -4.14
C SER A 220 4.52 1.62 -2.91
N VAL A 221 3.85 1.97 -1.81
CA VAL A 221 4.48 2.29 -0.53
C VAL A 221 3.87 1.49 0.62
N LEU A 222 4.69 1.17 1.61
CA LEU A 222 4.30 0.47 2.83
C LEU A 222 4.84 1.24 4.04
N MET A 223 3.97 1.55 5.01
CA MET A 223 4.37 2.11 6.30
C MET A 223 3.95 1.18 7.43
N THR A 224 4.89 0.84 8.30
CA THR A 224 4.66 -0.08 9.42
C THR A 224 5.15 0.54 10.73
N PRO A 225 4.26 0.75 11.72
CA PRO A 225 4.66 1.31 13.01
C PRO A 225 5.11 0.24 14.01
N VAL A 226 6.02 0.62 14.91
CA VAL A 226 6.42 -0.18 16.08
C VAL A 226 5.99 0.56 17.34
N LEU A 227 5.08 -0.04 18.10
CA LEU A 227 4.56 0.54 19.34
C LEU A 227 5.01 -0.27 20.54
N CYS A 228 5.37 0.39 21.64
CA CYS A 228 5.60 -0.26 22.93
C CYS A 228 4.89 0.53 24.03
N GLY A 229 4.04 -0.14 24.82
CA GLY A 229 3.28 0.52 25.88
C GLY A 229 2.31 1.60 25.37
N GLY A 230 1.77 1.42 24.15
CA GLY A 230 0.90 2.41 23.51
C GLY A 230 1.63 3.62 22.92
N GLN A 231 2.96 3.67 22.99
CA GLN A 231 3.76 4.74 22.42
C GLN A 231 4.42 4.29 21.12
N LEU A 232 4.36 5.13 20.08
CA LEU A 232 5.10 4.94 18.84
C LEU A 232 6.61 5.12 19.11
N LEU A 233 7.39 4.08 18.87
CA LEU A 233 8.86 4.12 19.02
C LEU A 233 9.55 4.28 17.67
N VAL A 234 9.08 3.53 16.67
CA VAL A 234 9.67 3.48 15.34
C VAL A 234 8.57 3.54 14.30
N MET A 235 8.81 4.26 13.21
CA MET A 235 7.97 4.26 12.03
C MET A 235 8.84 3.90 10.84
N LEU A 236 8.50 2.81 10.16
CA LEU A 236 9.19 2.36 8.95
C LEU A 236 8.37 2.77 7.73
N GLU A 237 9.03 3.29 6.70
CA GLU A 237 8.44 3.58 5.40
C GLU A 237 9.27 2.93 4.30
N LEU A 238 8.63 2.19 3.40
CA LEU A 238 9.25 1.47 2.31
C LEU A 238 8.58 1.84 0.98
N GLY A 239 9.35 1.77 -0.10
CA GLY A 239 8.89 1.98 -1.46
C GLY A 239 9.47 0.96 -2.44
N VAL A 240 8.70 0.65 -3.47
CA VAL A 240 9.12 -0.19 -4.60
C VAL A 240 8.71 0.50 -5.89
N ALA A 241 9.59 0.57 -6.89
CA ALA A 241 9.30 1.18 -8.19
C ALA A 241 9.19 0.17 -9.34
N HIS A 242 9.89 -0.96 -9.28
CA HIS A 242 10.00 -1.88 -10.43
C HIS A 242 9.24 -3.20 -10.23
N ARG A 243 8.32 -3.26 -9.26
CA ARG A 243 7.48 -4.43 -8.99
C ARG A 243 6.06 -4.17 -9.48
N ASP A 244 5.65 -4.84 -10.56
CA ASP A 244 4.35 -4.65 -11.23
C ASP A 244 3.15 -4.76 -10.28
N SER A 245 3.24 -5.65 -9.29
CA SER A 245 2.19 -5.90 -8.31
C SER A 245 2.23 -5.01 -7.08
N GLY A 246 3.29 -4.20 -6.94
CA GLY A 246 3.60 -3.43 -5.73
C GLY A 246 3.79 -4.31 -4.48
N PHE A 247 3.56 -3.74 -3.31
CA PHE A 247 3.54 -4.46 -2.04
C PHE A 247 2.22 -5.22 -1.87
N SER A 248 2.31 -6.50 -1.53
CA SER A 248 1.17 -7.37 -1.29
C SER A 248 0.72 -7.34 0.18
N ALA A 249 -0.45 -7.91 0.46
CA ALA A 249 -0.90 -8.22 1.82
C ALA A 249 0.14 -9.03 2.61
N ARG A 250 0.88 -9.91 1.91
CA ARG A 250 1.94 -10.71 2.51
C ARG A 250 3.13 -9.87 2.95
N ASP A 251 3.52 -8.89 2.14
CA ASP A 251 4.61 -7.98 2.48
C ASP A 251 4.25 -7.18 3.74
N ALA A 252 3.04 -6.63 3.81
CA ALA A 252 2.53 -5.94 4.98
C ALA A 252 2.56 -6.84 6.23
N ALA A 253 1.98 -8.04 6.15
CA ALA A 253 1.90 -8.96 7.27
C ALA A 253 3.29 -9.45 7.76
N ILE A 254 4.28 -9.60 6.87
CA ILE A 254 5.68 -9.87 7.25
C ILE A 254 6.25 -8.70 8.06
N THR A 255 6.15 -7.47 7.56
CA THR A 255 6.69 -6.30 8.28
C THR A 255 6.01 -6.09 9.63
N GLU A 256 4.70 -6.33 9.73
CA GLU A 256 3.97 -6.27 10.99
C GLU A 256 4.44 -7.32 11.99
N GLN A 257 4.76 -8.53 11.52
CA GLN A 257 5.29 -9.57 12.39
C GLN A 257 6.66 -9.18 12.95
N ILE A 258 7.55 -8.69 12.09
CA ILE A 258 8.87 -8.19 12.53
C ILE A 258 8.69 -6.99 13.48
N ALA A 259 7.73 -6.10 13.22
CA ALA A 259 7.41 -4.97 14.10
C ALA A 259 6.90 -5.42 15.49
N ARG A 260 6.09 -6.49 15.55
CA ARG A 260 5.66 -7.12 16.82
C ARG A 260 6.84 -7.69 17.60
N ASP A 261 7.74 -8.39 16.92
CA ASP A 261 8.95 -8.93 17.54
C ASP A 261 9.86 -7.80 18.06
N PHE A 262 10.02 -6.73 17.29
CA PHE A 262 10.73 -5.53 17.72
C PHE A 262 10.06 -4.91 18.96
N SER A 263 8.74 -4.72 18.97
CA SER A 263 8.02 -4.21 20.14
C SER A 263 8.30 -5.03 21.41
N ALA A 264 8.28 -6.36 21.31
CA ALA A 264 8.57 -7.25 22.43
C ALA A 264 10.01 -7.09 22.93
N ILE A 265 10.97 -6.94 22.03
CA ILE A 265 12.38 -6.71 22.35
C ILE A 265 12.56 -5.34 23.02
N ALA A 266 11.97 -4.29 22.45
CA ALA A 266 12.01 -2.93 23.00
C ALA A 266 11.42 -2.85 24.41
N ARG A 267 10.35 -3.60 24.68
CA ARG A 267 9.80 -3.74 26.03
C ARG A 267 10.79 -4.39 26.99
N LYS A 268 11.39 -5.52 26.58
CA LYS A 268 12.37 -6.27 27.38
C LYS A 268 13.63 -5.46 27.68
N LYS A 269 14.12 -4.69 26.70
CA LYS A 269 15.32 -3.86 26.78
C LYS A 269 15.06 -2.50 27.45
N GLY A 270 13.80 -2.10 27.62
CA GLY A 270 13.43 -0.84 28.27
C GLY A 270 13.57 0.40 27.37
N TRP A 271 13.67 0.24 26.05
CA TRP A 271 13.87 1.35 25.09
C TRP A 271 12.69 2.32 24.95
N HIS A 272 11.57 2.04 25.62
CA HIS A 272 10.37 2.90 25.62
C HIS A 272 10.35 3.90 26.78
N ARG A 273 11.33 3.81 27.69
CA ARG A 273 11.40 4.61 28.92
C ARG A 273 12.26 5.84 28.74
#